data_AF-A0A1V5Y6K9-F1
#
_entry.id   AF-A0A1V5Y6K9-F1
#
_cell.length_a   1.000
_cell.length_b   1.000
_cell.length_c   1.000
_cell.angle_alpha   90.00
_cell.angle_beta   90.00
_cell.angle_gamma   90.00
#
_symmetry.space_group_name_H-M   'P 1'
#
loop_
_entity.id
_entity.type
_entity.pdbx_description
1 polymer ?
#
loop_
_entity_poly.entity_id
_entity_poly.type
_entity_poly.pdbx_seq_one_letter_code
_entity_poly.pdbx_strand_id
1 'polypeptide(L)'
;MKSKKAPSFGILTIASAYIGTVVGAGFASGQEVLQFFTVFGLAGIWGVAVSTFLFFIIGYAVLMLGRYLSAESHVPVVRFTNGRILGTAIDFIITIFLFGGLSAMIAGAGAIASEQFSVPSVFGTLVMAIITLLTVVTGKKGVVSAISLVVPFLIVSVLFIAVTSLLTNPILEREIRTAEQLKGATPNWLMSAFNYASYNIVISIGVLAPIGSETKDKKKLFFGALLGALGLGIGIIAIYLCILTNIIQVQTLEVPMIEIASKISSIVKILFALVMFAEVYTTAVGNLYAFSQRVSLKLPKTAVIGGVAFFAFLAAQLGFSNMVKYLYPAVGYGGMLFFLGIIYVFIAKRDFMK
;
A
#
# COMPACT_ATOMS: atom_id res chain seq x y z
N MET A 1 31.92 -25.18 3.42
CA MET A 1 31.53 -23.75 3.34
C MET A 1 30.39 -23.46 4.31
N LYS A 2 30.64 -22.78 5.42
CA LYS A 2 29.57 -22.27 6.29
C LYS A 2 28.82 -21.20 5.49
N SER A 3 27.60 -21.51 5.03
CA SER A 3 26.66 -20.53 4.48
C SER A 3 26.60 -19.34 5.43
N LYS A 4 27.16 -18.19 5.04
CA LYS A 4 26.96 -16.91 5.74
C LYS A 4 25.45 -16.66 5.75
N LYS A 5 24.79 -16.98 6.87
CA LYS A 5 23.37 -16.71 7.07
C LYS A 5 23.20 -15.21 6.88
N ALA A 6 22.42 -14.83 5.86
CA ALA A 6 22.03 -13.45 5.67
C ALA A 6 21.41 -12.92 6.98
N PRO A 7 21.76 -11.69 7.42
CA PRO A 7 21.16 -11.11 8.62
C PRO A 7 19.64 -11.02 8.46
N SER A 8 18.92 -11.46 9.49
CA SER A 8 17.46 -11.36 9.64
C SER A 8 17.02 -9.90 9.65
N PHE A 9 15.87 -9.59 9.06
CA PHE A 9 15.27 -8.26 9.15
C PHE A 9 15.03 -7.85 10.62
N GLY A 10 15.24 -6.55 10.91
CA GLY A 10 14.96 -5.95 12.21
C GLY A 10 13.49 -5.56 12.36
N ILE A 11 13.05 -5.27 13.58
CA ILE A 11 11.66 -4.88 13.88
C ILE A 11 11.23 -3.66 13.07
N LEU A 12 12.04 -2.59 13.09
CA LEU A 12 11.74 -1.36 12.37
C LEU A 12 11.73 -1.57 10.85
N THR A 13 12.63 -2.39 10.32
CA THR A 13 12.65 -2.73 8.89
C THR A 13 11.38 -3.48 8.47
N ILE A 14 10.90 -4.42 9.28
CA ILE A 14 9.64 -5.13 9.02
C ILE A 14 8.46 -4.15 9.07
N ALA A 15 8.42 -3.28 10.09
CA ALA A 15 7.36 -2.29 10.25
C ALA A 15 7.32 -1.29 9.08
N SER A 16 8.46 -0.71 8.71
CA SER A 16 8.54 0.24 7.60
C SER A 16 8.27 -0.43 6.26
N ALA A 17 8.76 -1.66 6.02
CA ALA A 17 8.40 -2.39 4.82
C ALA A 17 6.89 -2.70 4.77
N TYR A 18 6.27 -3.00 5.91
CA TYR A 18 4.82 -3.20 5.96
C TYR A 18 4.08 -1.90 5.61
N ILE A 19 4.44 -0.78 6.27
CA ILE A 19 3.80 0.52 5.99
C ILE A 19 3.98 0.88 4.51
N GLY A 20 5.20 0.90 3.99
CA GLY A 20 5.46 1.35 2.61
C GLY A 20 5.09 0.36 1.51
N THR A 21 4.60 -0.84 1.86
CA THR A 21 3.96 -1.76 0.89
C THR A 21 2.45 -1.63 0.86
N VAL A 22 1.86 -1.09 1.93
CA VAL A 22 0.44 -0.77 2.01
C VAL A 22 0.18 0.66 1.53
N VAL A 23 1.01 1.60 1.95
CA VAL A 23 0.91 2.99 1.52
C VAL A 23 1.40 3.09 0.08
N GLY A 24 0.53 3.63 -0.77
CA GLY A 24 0.88 4.12 -2.09
C GLY A 24 0.24 5.46 -2.42
N ALA A 25 0.12 5.74 -3.71
CA ALA A 25 -0.42 7.03 -4.20
C ALA A 25 -1.81 7.35 -3.64
N GLY A 26 -2.69 6.35 -3.51
CA GLY A 26 -4.05 6.54 -3.00
C GLY A 26 -4.11 6.90 -1.51
N PHE A 27 -3.22 6.31 -0.70
CA PHE A 27 -3.04 6.68 0.70
C PHE A 27 -2.43 8.09 0.81
N ALA A 28 -1.27 8.32 0.18
CA ALA A 28 -0.53 9.58 0.33
C ALA A 28 -1.28 10.79 -0.24
N SER A 29 -2.05 10.60 -1.32
CA SER A 29 -2.95 11.65 -1.84
C SER A 29 -4.08 12.00 -0.89
N GLY A 30 -4.48 11.07 -0.03
CA GLY A 30 -5.67 11.16 0.81
C GLY A 30 -6.96 10.66 0.15
N GLN A 31 -6.92 10.26 -1.12
CA GLN A 31 -8.12 9.80 -1.83
C GLN A 31 -8.73 8.54 -1.24
N GLU A 32 -7.91 7.56 -0.89
CA GLU A 32 -8.43 6.33 -0.28
C GLU A 32 -9.02 6.63 1.10
N VAL A 33 -8.36 7.49 1.89
CA VAL A 33 -8.86 7.85 3.23
C VAL A 33 -10.18 8.62 3.15
N LEU A 34 -10.33 9.52 2.17
CA LEU A 34 -11.59 10.20 1.89
C LEU A 34 -12.70 9.18 1.65
N GLN A 35 -12.53 8.32 0.65
CA GLN A 35 -13.57 7.40 0.17
C GLN A 35 -13.90 6.26 1.14
N PHE A 36 -12.93 5.82 1.95
CA PHE A 36 -13.11 4.70 2.87
C PHE A 36 -13.40 5.12 4.31
N PHE A 37 -13.04 6.32 4.74
CA PHE A 37 -13.20 6.73 6.14
C PHE A 37 -13.89 8.08 6.28
N THR A 38 -13.41 9.12 5.59
CA THR A 38 -13.90 10.49 5.82
C THR A 38 -15.37 10.65 5.45
N VAL A 39 -15.83 10.05 4.34
CA VAL A 39 -17.26 10.06 3.94
C VAL A 39 -18.24 9.54 4.99
N PHE A 40 -17.77 8.83 6.03
CA PHE A 40 -18.63 8.31 7.10
C PHE A 40 -18.72 9.26 8.30
N GLY A 41 -18.25 10.51 8.17
CA GLY A 41 -18.21 11.46 9.27
C GLY A 41 -17.51 10.85 10.48
N LEU A 42 -18.00 11.13 11.70
CA LEU A 42 -17.40 10.64 12.94
C LEU A 42 -17.31 9.11 13.03
N ALA A 43 -18.20 8.38 12.36
CA ALA A 43 -18.13 6.92 12.33
C ALA A 43 -16.89 6.39 11.59
N GLY A 44 -16.28 7.20 10.73
CA GLY A 44 -15.01 6.91 10.07
C GLY A 44 -13.88 6.57 11.04
N ILE A 45 -13.85 7.20 12.23
CA ILE A 45 -12.84 6.95 13.27
C ILE A 45 -12.87 5.48 13.72
N TRP A 46 -14.07 4.91 13.91
CA TRP A 46 -14.23 3.50 14.23
C TRP A 46 -13.77 2.60 13.08
N GLY A 47 -14.00 3.02 11.84
CA GLY A 47 -13.48 2.34 10.66
C GLY A 47 -11.94 2.29 10.64
N VAL A 48 -11.28 3.39 11.00
CA VAL A 48 -9.81 3.44 11.11
C VAL A 48 -9.33 2.50 12.22
N ALA A 49 -9.98 2.51 13.39
CA ALA A 49 -9.62 1.62 14.50
C ALA A 49 -9.75 0.14 14.13
N VAL A 50 -10.86 -0.25 13.49
CA VAL A 50 -11.08 -1.63 13.01
C VAL A 50 -10.05 -2.00 11.95
N SER A 51 -9.78 -1.12 10.98
CA SER A 51 -8.78 -1.38 9.93
C SER A 51 -7.38 -1.57 10.52
N THR A 52 -7.00 -0.74 11.48
CA THR A 52 -5.71 -0.83 12.20
C THR A 52 -5.57 -2.16 12.92
N PHE A 53 -6.64 -2.59 13.61
CA PHE A 53 -6.67 -3.90 14.26
C PHE A 53 -6.55 -5.06 13.26
N LEU A 54 -7.29 -4.99 12.14
CA LEU A 54 -7.21 -5.99 11.07
C LEU A 54 -5.83 -6.04 10.42
N PHE A 55 -5.20 -4.88 10.17
CA PHE A 55 -3.83 -4.80 9.68
C PHE A 55 -2.85 -5.52 10.60
N PHE A 56 -3.02 -5.37 11.91
CA PHE A 56 -2.17 -6.07 12.85
C PHE A 56 -2.37 -7.59 12.80
N ILE A 57 -3.61 -8.06 13.00
CA ILE A 57 -3.91 -9.49 13.11
C ILE A 57 -3.55 -10.23 11.82
N ILE A 58 -4.02 -9.72 10.69
CA ILE A 58 -3.86 -10.41 9.41
C ILE A 58 -2.44 -10.21 8.87
N GLY A 59 -1.84 -9.02 9.03
CA GLY A 59 -0.45 -8.79 8.65
C GLY A 59 0.52 -9.69 9.43
N TYR A 60 0.30 -9.86 10.73
CA TYR A 60 1.06 -10.80 11.54
C TYR A 60 0.88 -12.24 11.07
N ALA A 61 -0.35 -12.65 10.74
CA ALA A 61 -0.63 -13.98 10.21
C ALA A 61 0.10 -14.23 8.88
N VAL A 62 0.12 -13.25 7.97
CA VAL A 62 0.85 -13.33 6.70
C VAL A 62 2.36 -13.51 6.93
N LEU A 63 2.95 -12.72 7.84
CA LEU A 63 4.37 -12.83 8.20
C LEU A 63 4.70 -14.21 8.79
N MET A 64 3.84 -14.71 9.68
CA MET A 64 3.98 -16.04 10.29
C MET A 64 3.83 -17.17 9.26
N LEU A 65 2.88 -17.07 8.34
CA LEU A 65 2.70 -18.03 7.25
C LEU A 65 3.89 -17.99 6.28
N GLY A 66 4.42 -16.80 5.98
CA GLY A 66 5.65 -16.64 5.21
C GLY A 66 6.82 -17.38 5.85
N ARG A 67 6.98 -17.25 7.17
CA ARG A 67 7.97 -17.98 7.98
C ARG A 67 7.74 -19.50 7.93
N TYR A 68 6.51 -19.94 8.20
CA TYR A 68 6.16 -21.36 8.30
C TYR A 68 6.31 -22.09 6.97
N LEU A 69 5.89 -21.47 5.87
CA LEU A 69 5.91 -22.07 4.53
C LEU A 69 7.23 -21.83 3.78
N SER A 70 8.18 -21.10 4.36
CA SER A 70 9.38 -20.59 3.65
C SER A 70 9.01 -19.94 2.31
N ALA A 71 8.00 -19.07 2.33
CA ALA A 71 7.36 -18.57 1.12
C ALA A 71 8.24 -17.54 0.39
N GLU A 72 8.62 -17.84 -0.86
CA GLU A 72 9.33 -16.90 -1.73
C GLU A 72 8.41 -15.93 -2.49
N SER A 73 7.11 -16.21 -2.50
CA SER A 73 6.06 -15.40 -3.14
C SER A 73 4.76 -15.50 -2.35
N HIS A 74 3.69 -14.84 -2.82
CA HIS A 74 2.38 -14.91 -2.17
C HIS A 74 1.66 -16.26 -2.40
N VAL A 75 1.99 -17.01 -3.44
CA VAL A 75 1.28 -18.24 -3.85
C VAL A 75 1.18 -19.29 -2.74
N PRO A 76 2.27 -19.65 -2.03
CA PRO A 76 2.19 -20.67 -0.99
C PRO A 76 1.22 -20.26 0.11
N VAL A 77 1.24 -18.99 0.50
CA VAL A 77 0.36 -18.45 1.54
C VAL A 77 -1.10 -18.50 1.09
N VAL A 78 -1.40 -18.00 -0.11
CA VAL A 78 -2.77 -17.98 -0.66
C VAL A 78 -3.35 -19.39 -0.84
N ARG A 79 -2.56 -20.34 -1.36
CA ARG A 79 -3.00 -21.73 -1.55
C ARG A 79 -3.16 -22.47 -0.22
N PHE A 80 -2.34 -22.17 0.78
CA PHE A 80 -2.46 -22.75 2.11
C PHE A 80 -3.75 -22.27 2.81
N THR A 81 -4.10 -20.99 2.66
CA THR A 81 -5.25 -20.39 3.33
C THR A 81 -6.58 -20.67 2.65
N ASN A 82 -6.61 -20.67 1.31
CA ASN A 82 -7.85 -20.77 0.52
C ASN A 82 -7.99 -22.08 -0.26
N GLY A 83 -7.05 -23.01 -0.11
CA GLY A 83 -7.03 -24.25 -0.88
C GLY A 83 -6.63 -24.05 -2.34
N ARG A 84 -6.64 -25.14 -3.12
CA ARG A 84 -6.08 -25.16 -4.48
C ARG A 84 -6.90 -24.35 -5.48
N ILE A 85 -8.23 -24.49 -5.45
CA ILE A 85 -9.12 -23.88 -6.47
C ILE A 85 -9.26 -22.38 -6.20
N LEU A 86 -9.83 -22.01 -5.05
CA LEU A 86 -10.04 -20.61 -4.68
C LEU A 86 -8.71 -19.86 -4.54
N GLY A 87 -7.67 -20.50 -3.99
CA GLY A 87 -6.35 -19.91 -3.92
C GLY A 87 -5.72 -19.63 -5.29
N THR A 88 -6.02 -20.42 -6.32
CA THR A 88 -5.55 -20.12 -7.69
C THR A 88 -6.28 -18.92 -8.30
N ALA A 89 -7.58 -18.77 -8.02
CA ALA A 89 -8.34 -17.60 -8.45
C ALA A 89 -7.81 -16.31 -7.78
N ILE A 90 -7.59 -16.35 -6.47
CA ILE A 90 -7.03 -15.22 -5.71
C ILE A 90 -5.63 -14.86 -6.21
N ASP A 91 -4.76 -15.85 -6.41
CA ASP A 91 -3.42 -15.68 -6.99
C ASP A 91 -3.44 -14.97 -8.36
N PHE A 92 -4.39 -15.35 -9.22
CA PHE A 92 -4.57 -14.69 -10.52
C PHE A 92 -5.00 -13.23 -10.37
N ILE A 93 -5.94 -12.94 -9.46
CA ILE A 93 -6.37 -11.56 -9.17
C ILE A 93 -5.21 -10.73 -8.63
N ILE A 94 -4.44 -11.26 -7.69
CA ILE A 94 -3.22 -10.60 -7.16
C ILE A 94 -2.26 -10.32 -8.30
N THR A 95 -2.00 -11.29 -9.18
CA THR A 95 -1.06 -11.14 -10.29
C THR A 95 -1.46 -10.01 -11.25
N ILE A 96 -2.74 -9.95 -11.65
CA ILE A 96 -3.28 -8.86 -12.46
C ILE A 96 -3.09 -7.53 -11.74
N PHE A 97 -3.41 -7.48 -10.45
CA PHE A 97 -3.30 -6.25 -9.68
C PHE A 97 -1.86 -5.78 -9.51
N LEU A 98 -0.90 -6.68 -9.28
CA LEU A 98 0.50 -6.30 -9.16
C LEU A 98 1.02 -5.68 -10.47
N PHE A 99 0.64 -6.25 -11.63
CA PHE A 99 1.02 -5.68 -12.93
C PHE A 99 0.31 -4.36 -13.23
N GLY A 100 -1.01 -4.33 -13.05
CA GLY A 100 -1.81 -3.13 -13.29
C GLY A 100 -1.43 -2.01 -12.32
N GLY A 101 -1.20 -2.33 -11.06
CA GLY A 101 -0.78 -1.40 -10.01
C GLY A 101 0.60 -0.83 -10.31
N LEU A 102 1.56 -1.65 -10.76
CA LEU A 102 2.84 -1.17 -11.27
C LEU A 102 2.65 -0.18 -12.43
N SER A 103 1.82 -0.53 -13.41
CA SER A 103 1.55 0.32 -14.58
C SER A 103 0.88 1.64 -14.16
N ALA A 104 -0.05 1.59 -13.20
CA ALA A 104 -0.71 2.74 -12.63
C ALA A 104 0.29 3.65 -11.88
N MET A 105 1.19 3.08 -11.08
CA MET A 105 2.22 3.88 -10.39
C MET A 105 3.18 4.56 -11.38
N ILE A 106 3.59 3.87 -12.45
CA ILE A 106 4.42 4.48 -13.51
C ILE A 106 3.67 5.64 -14.16
N ALA A 107 2.39 5.46 -14.51
CA ALA A 107 1.56 6.51 -15.09
C ALA A 107 1.35 7.68 -14.13
N GLY A 108 1.10 7.40 -12.85
CA GLY A 108 0.92 8.40 -11.79
C GLY A 108 2.17 9.25 -11.58
N ALA A 109 3.37 8.66 -11.70
CA ALA A 109 4.62 9.41 -11.66
C ALA A 109 4.75 10.41 -12.83
N GLY A 110 4.27 10.03 -14.01
CA GLY A 110 4.18 10.93 -15.17
C GLY A 110 3.20 12.08 -14.95
N ALA A 111 2.03 11.78 -14.37
CA ALA A 111 1.05 12.81 -14.01
C ALA A 111 1.63 13.81 -12.99
N ILE A 112 2.27 13.32 -11.92
CA ILE A 112 2.92 14.17 -10.91
C ILE A 112 4.00 15.07 -11.55
N ALA A 113 4.84 14.52 -12.43
CA ALA A 113 5.87 15.29 -13.14
C ALA A 113 5.27 16.45 -13.97
N SER A 114 4.17 16.17 -14.67
CA SER A 114 3.47 17.16 -15.50
C SER A 114 2.74 18.21 -14.68
N GLU A 115 1.98 17.80 -13.68
CA GLU A 115 1.08 18.70 -12.94
C GLU A 115 1.80 19.52 -11.87
N GLN A 116 2.77 18.91 -11.17
CA GLN A 116 3.43 19.57 -10.04
C GLN A 116 4.72 20.28 -10.44
N PHE A 117 5.41 19.78 -11.47
CA PHE A 117 6.72 20.30 -11.89
C PHE A 117 6.73 20.90 -13.30
N SER A 118 5.61 20.85 -14.04
CA SER A 118 5.53 21.31 -15.44
C SER A 118 6.54 20.63 -16.37
N VAL A 119 6.92 19.38 -16.07
CA VAL A 119 7.86 18.57 -16.86
C VAL A 119 7.07 17.56 -17.70
N PRO A 120 7.47 17.24 -18.95
CA PRO A 120 6.75 16.26 -19.76
C PRO A 120 6.50 14.93 -19.04
N SER A 121 5.26 14.44 -19.07
CA SER A 121 4.83 13.21 -18.37
C SER A 121 5.73 12.00 -18.69
N VAL A 122 6.18 11.88 -19.95
CA VAL A 122 7.09 10.81 -20.39
C VAL A 122 8.35 10.75 -19.53
N PHE A 123 8.90 11.90 -19.12
CA PHE A 123 10.08 11.93 -18.25
C PHE A 123 9.77 11.30 -16.89
N GLY A 124 8.64 11.64 -16.26
CA GLY A 124 8.22 11.05 -14.99
C GLY A 124 8.00 9.53 -15.09
N THR A 125 7.34 9.07 -16.15
CA THR A 125 7.13 7.64 -16.39
C THR A 125 8.44 6.88 -16.60
N LEU A 126 9.38 7.43 -17.38
CA LEU A 126 10.69 6.83 -17.64
C LEU A 126 11.55 6.77 -16.38
N VAL A 127 11.65 7.88 -15.64
CA VAL A 127 12.38 7.92 -14.39
C VAL A 127 11.84 6.87 -13.43
N MET A 128 10.52 6.81 -13.25
CA MET A 128 9.88 5.84 -12.36
C MET A 128 10.18 4.40 -12.77
N ALA A 129 10.00 4.06 -14.06
CA ALA A 129 10.27 2.71 -14.55
C ALA A 129 11.75 2.30 -14.33
N ILE A 130 12.69 3.21 -14.58
CA ILE A 130 14.14 2.94 -14.42
C ILE A 130 14.50 2.76 -12.95
N ILE A 131 14.12 3.69 -12.07
CA ILE A 131 14.50 3.59 -10.64
C ILE A 131 13.85 2.37 -10.00
N THR A 132 12.61 2.02 -10.37
CA THR A 132 11.93 0.82 -9.90
C THR A 132 12.63 -0.45 -10.37
N LEU A 133 13.00 -0.52 -11.66
CA LEU A 133 13.77 -1.64 -12.22
C LEU A 133 15.11 -1.84 -11.49
N LEU A 134 15.90 -0.77 -11.36
CA LEU A 134 17.21 -0.81 -10.73
C LEU A 134 17.11 -1.32 -9.29
N THR A 135 16.13 -0.83 -8.53
CA THR A 135 15.90 -1.25 -7.15
C THR A 135 15.51 -2.71 -7.05
N VAL A 136 14.59 -3.20 -7.89
CA VAL A 136 14.16 -4.61 -7.82
C VAL A 136 15.27 -5.58 -8.20
N VAL A 137 16.17 -5.19 -9.12
CA VAL A 137 17.36 -6.00 -9.49
C VAL A 137 18.32 -6.21 -8.31
N THR A 138 18.39 -5.29 -7.35
CA THR A 138 19.20 -5.47 -6.13
C THR A 138 18.68 -6.59 -5.21
N GLY A 139 17.48 -7.11 -5.48
CA GLY A 139 16.86 -8.21 -4.75
C GLY A 139 16.14 -7.76 -3.47
N LYS A 140 15.65 -8.74 -2.71
CA LYS A 140 14.70 -8.52 -1.61
C LYS A 140 15.17 -7.47 -0.58
N LYS A 141 16.46 -7.49 -0.23
CA LYS A 141 17.02 -6.56 0.76
C LYS A 141 17.03 -5.12 0.29
N GLY A 142 17.40 -4.88 -0.97
CA GLY A 142 17.40 -3.51 -1.51
C GLY A 142 15.97 -3.00 -1.73
N VAL A 143 15.05 -3.86 -2.14
CA VAL A 143 13.60 -3.57 -2.17
C VAL A 143 13.11 -3.13 -0.79
N VAL A 144 13.34 -3.96 0.23
CA VAL A 144 12.92 -3.66 1.61
C VAL A 144 13.59 -2.40 2.14
N SER A 145 14.88 -2.18 1.84
CA SER A 145 15.61 -0.98 2.27
C SER A 145 15.08 0.29 1.60
N ALA A 146 14.78 0.25 0.30
CA ALA A 146 14.24 1.37 -0.43
C ALA A 146 12.86 1.76 0.10
N ILE A 147 11.99 0.78 0.31
CA ILE A 147 10.66 1.01 0.89
C ILE A 147 10.79 1.59 2.31
N SER A 148 11.64 0.98 3.13
CA SER A 148 11.80 1.39 4.52
C SER A 148 12.37 2.80 4.70
N LEU A 149 13.12 3.29 3.71
CA LEU A 149 13.73 4.63 3.75
C LEU A 149 12.69 5.74 3.59
N VAL A 150 11.66 5.54 2.76
CA VAL A 150 10.70 6.60 2.41
C VAL A 150 9.65 6.80 3.51
N VAL A 151 9.20 5.70 4.14
CA VAL A 151 8.10 5.71 5.12
C VAL A 151 8.22 6.75 6.25
N PRO A 152 9.38 6.95 6.90
CA PRO A 152 9.49 7.97 7.95
C PRO A 152 9.16 9.37 7.45
N PHE A 153 9.58 9.71 6.22
CA PHE A 153 9.30 11.01 5.62
C PHE A 153 7.81 11.20 5.35
N LEU A 154 7.13 10.15 4.88
CA LEU A 154 5.68 10.16 4.74
C LEU A 154 4.97 10.42 6.07
N ILE A 155 5.26 9.61 7.09
CA ILE A 155 4.56 9.71 8.38
C ILE A 155 4.76 11.10 8.99
N VAL A 156 5.99 11.62 8.98
CA VAL A 156 6.29 12.96 9.47
C VAL A 156 5.54 14.03 8.66
N SER A 157 5.53 13.93 7.34
CA SER A 157 4.88 14.93 6.47
C SER A 157 3.37 14.95 6.67
N VAL A 158 2.74 13.77 6.72
CA VAL A 158 1.30 13.62 6.96
C VAL A 158 0.93 14.16 8.34
N LEU A 159 1.69 13.82 9.38
CA LEU A 159 1.43 14.31 10.74
C LEU A 159 1.60 15.83 10.82
N PHE A 160 2.64 16.37 10.20
CA PHE A 160 2.87 17.81 10.14
C PHE A 160 1.69 18.53 9.49
N ILE A 161 1.27 18.12 8.30
CA ILE A 161 0.15 18.73 7.58
C ILE A 161 -1.15 18.60 8.40
N ALA A 162 -1.41 17.43 8.99
CA ALA A 162 -2.60 17.20 9.78
C ALA A 162 -2.67 18.09 11.03
N VAL A 163 -1.56 18.20 11.78
CA VAL A 163 -1.49 19.07 12.97
C VAL A 163 -1.67 20.52 12.59
N THR A 164 -0.95 21.02 11.57
CA THR A 164 -1.11 22.41 11.11
C THR A 164 -2.53 22.70 10.64
N SER A 165 -3.16 21.77 9.93
CA SER A 165 -4.54 21.91 9.47
C SER A 165 -5.52 21.97 10.64
N LEU A 166 -5.36 21.12 11.66
CA LEU A 166 -6.23 21.12 12.84
C LEU A 166 -6.10 22.39 13.69
N LEU A 167 -4.89 22.96 13.76
CA LEU A 167 -4.65 24.21 14.49
C LEU A 167 -5.24 25.43 13.78
N THR A 168 -5.43 25.36 12.46
CA THR A 168 -5.89 26.49 11.64
C THR A 168 -7.36 26.39 11.22
N ASN A 169 -7.88 25.17 11.10
CA ASN A 169 -9.26 24.88 10.68
C ASN A 169 -9.90 23.89 11.66
N PRO A 170 -10.78 24.34 12.57
CA PRO A 170 -11.51 23.43 13.46
C PRO A 170 -12.52 22.59 12.67
N ILE A 171 -12.80 21.37 13.15
CA ILE A 171 -13.88 20.54 12.61
C ILE A 171 -15.22 21.13 13.09
N LEU A 172 -16.06 21.62 12.18
CA LEU A 172 -17.41 22.08 12.50
C LEU A 172 -18.43 21.04 12.04
N GLU A 173 -19.68 21.22 12.47
CA GLU A 173 -20.79 20.34 12.12
C GLU A 173 -21.04 20.31 10.59
N ARG A 174 -20.75 21.42 9.90
CA ARG A 174 -20.92 21.53 8.46
C ARG A 174 -20.01 20.58 7.70
N GLU A 175 -18.75 20.45 8.11
CA GLU A 175 -17.79 19.54 7.48
C GLU A 175 -18.22 18.09 7.67
N ILE A 176 -18.67 17.72 8.88
CA ILE A 176 -19.19 16.38 9.16
C ILE A 176 -20.39 16.05 8.27
N ARG A 177 -21.38 16.95 8.21
CA ARG A 177 -22.56 16.78 7.35
C ARG A 177 -22.20 16.70 5.87
N THR A 178 -21.22 17.50 5.42
CA THR A 178 -20.73 17.46 4.04
C THR A 178 -20.12 16.10 3.73
N ALA A 179 -19.31 15.57 4.64
CA ALA A 179 -18.69 14.26 4.50
C ALA A 179 -19.75 13.15 4.37
N GLU A 180 -20.77 13.16 5.22
CA GLU A 180 -21.85 12.16 5.26
C GLU A 180 -22.77 12.19 4.01
N GLN A 181 -22.77 13.28 3.25
CA GLN A 181 -23.50 13.39 1.98
C GLN A 181 -22.74 12.78 0.79
N LEU A 182 -21.43 12.54 0.94
CA LEU A 182 -20.62 11.95 -0.12
C LEU A 182 -20.85 10.45 -0.22
N LYS A 183 -20.79 9.95 -1.46
CA LYS A 183 -20.86 8.52 -1.71
C LYS A 183 -19.49 7.88 -1.49
N GLY A 184 -19.38 7.05 -0.46
CA GLY A 184 -18.19 6.26 -0.17
C GLY A 184 -17.97 5.08 -1.11
N ALA A 185 -16.81 4.44 -0.94
CA ALA A 185 -16.46 3.19 -1.64
C ALA A 185 -17.33 2.00 -1.21
N THR A 186 -17.96 2.08 -0.04
CA THR A 186 -18.83 1.03 0.51
C THR A 186 -20.08 1.64 1.18
N PRO A 187 -21.12 0.83 1.46
CA PRO A 187 -22.37 1.32 2.04
C PRO A 187 -22.28 1.80 3.50
N ASN A 188 -21.29 1.36 4.27
CA ASN A 188 -21.14 1.71 5.69
C ASN A 188 -19.68 1.62 6.16
N TRP A 189 -19.38 2.33 7.25
CA TRP A 189 -18.03 2.45 7.81
C TRP A 189 -17.38 1.10 8.16
N LEU A 190 -18.17 0.13 8.62
CA LEU A 190 -17.65 -1.17 9.03
C LEU A 190 -17.23 -2.00 7.81
N MET A 191 -18.10 -2.10 6.81
CA MET A 191 -17.78 -2.74 5.54
C MET A 191 -16.60 -2.04 4.84
N SER A 192 -16.52 -0.72 4.99
CA SER A 192 -15.36 0.06 4.53
C SER A 192 -14.07 -0.38 5.20
N ALA A 193 -14.05 -0.53 6.52
CA ALA A 193 -12.87 -0.97 7.26
C ALA A 193 -12.40 -2.37 6.85
N PHE A 194 -13.35 -3.31 6.70
CA PHE A 194 -13.04 -4.66 6.22
C PHE A 194 -12.50 -4.64 4.79
N ASN A 195 -13.16 -3.91 3.88
CA ASN A 195 -12.73 -3.82 2.49
C ASN A 195 -11.33 -3.17 2.40
N TYR A 196 -11.12 -2.07 3.12
CA TYR A 196 -9.86 -1.33 3.14
C TYR A 196 -8.70 -2.17 3.63
N ALA A 197 -8.85 -2.82 4.79
CA ALA A 197 -7.83 -3.71 5.32
C ALA A 197 -7.57 -4.90 4.39
N SER A 198 -8.65 -5.41 3.78
CA SER A 198 -8.61 -6.56 2.90
C SER A 198 -7.81 -6.32 1.63
N TYR A 199 -8.13 -5.28 0.85
CA TYR A 199 -7.41 -5.00 -0.39
C TYR A 199 -5.94 -4.69 -0.12
N ASN A 200 -5.63 -3.89 0.89
CA ASN A 200 -4.26 -3.47 1.20
C ASN A 200 -3.34 -4.64 1.62
N ILE A 201 -3.87 -5.61 2.36
CA ILE A 201 -3.10 -6.80 2.72
C ILE A 201 -2.84 -7.70 1.53
N VAL A 202 -3.80 -7.82 0.64
CA VAL A 202 -3.69 -8.65 -0.57
C VAL A 202 -2.62 -8.13 -1.51
N ILE A 203 -2.34 -6.84 -1.46
CA ILE A 203 -1.25 -6.21 -2.21
C ILE A 203 0.08 -6.42 -1.48
N SER A 204 0.11 -6.18 -0.17
CA SER A 204 1.35 -6.26 0.62
C SER A 204 1.86 -7.69 0.84
N ILE A 205 1.02 -8.72 0.72
CA ILE A 205 1.42 -10.13 0.88
C ILE A 205 2.61 -10.54 0.01
N GLY A 206 2.73 -9.97 -1.20
CA GLY A 206 3.82 -10.25 -2.12
C GLY A 206 5.21 -9.87 -1.58
N VAL A 207 5.26 -8.95 -0.61
CA VAL A 207 6.49 -8.52 0.07
C VAL A 207 6.55 -9.08 1.50
N LEU A 208 5.43 -9.06 2.24
CA LEU A 208 5.38 -9.54 3.61
C LEU A 208 5.67 -11.04 3.75
N ALA A 209 5.17 -11.88 2.85
CA ALA A 209 5.42 -13.32 2.93
C ALA A 209 6.92 -13.66 2.78
N PRO A 210 7.66 -13.11 1.79
CA PRO A 210 9.11 -13.22 1.73
C PRO A 210 9.87 -12.68 2.95
N ILE A 211 9.44 -11.54 3.53
CA ILE A 211 10.03 -11.00 4.77
C ILE A 211 9.85 -12.00 5.93
N GLY A 212 8.65 -12.60 6.03
CA GLY A 212 8.34 -13.65 6.97
C GLY A 212 9.29 -14.85 6.83
N SER A 213 9.49 -15.32 5.59
CA SER A 213 10.38 -16.44 5.28
C SER A 213 11.83 -16.20 5.72
N GLU A 214 12.32 -14.97 5.70
CA GLU A 214 13.69 -14.62 6.11
C GLU A 214 13.84 -14.30 7.61
N THR A 215 12.73 -14.16 8.33
CA THR A 215 12.74 -13.76 9.74
C THR A 215 12.38 -14.92 10.65
N LYS A 216 13.39 -15.52 11.28
CA LYS A 216 13.20 -16.69 12.17
C LYS A 216 12.56 -16.36 13.50
N ASP A 217 12.79 -15.15 14.01
CA ASP A 217 12.34 -14.70 15.32
C ASP A 217 10.90 -14.17 15.27
N LYS A 218 10.00 -14.86 15.96
CA LYS A 218 8.58 -14.52 16.03
C LYS A 218 8.30 -13.21 16.74
N LYS A 219 9.12 -12.84 17.73
CA LYS A 219 8.96 -11.56 18.42
C LYS A 219 9.20 -10.41 17.44
N LYS A 220 10.20 -10.55 16.56
CA LYS A 220 10.45 -9.56 15.50
C LYS A 220 9.27 -9.44 14.54
N LEU A 221 8.68 -10.57 14.14
CA LEU A 221 7.48 -10.57 13.29
C LEU A 221 6.29 -9.92 13.99
N PHE A 222 6.07 -10.22 15.27
CA PHE A 222 4.98 -9.65 16.05
C PHE A 222 5.11 -8.14 16.20
N PHE A 223 6.26 -7.65 16.69
CA PHE A 223 6.48 -6.21 16.88
C PHE A 223 6.58 -5.47 15.55
N GLY A 224 7.13 -6.11 14.49
CA GLY A 224 7.12 -5.54 13.15
C GLY A 224 5.69 -5.37 12.61
N ALA A 225 4.83 -6.37 12.78
CA ALA A 225 3.42 -6.27 12.42
C ALA A 225 2.66 -5.22 13.24
N LEU A 226 2.90 -5.18 14.56
CA LEU A 226 2.25 -4.23 15.48
C LEU A 226 2.62 -2.79 15.13
N LEU A 227 3.92 -2.49 15.03
CA LEU A 227 4.39 -1.15 14.69
C LEU A 227 4.00 -0.75 13.26
N GLY A 228 4.01 -1.70 12.31
CA GLY A 228 3.55 -1.45 10.95
C GLY A 228 2.06 -1.08 10.92
N ALA A 229 1.22 -1.86 11.60
CA ALA A 229 -0.22 -1.59 11.69
C ALA A 229 -0.52 -0.26 12.41
N LEU A 230 0.16 0.02 13.53
CA LEU A 230 0.00 1.29 14.24
C LEU A 230 0.45 2.48 13.39
N GLY A 231 1.56 2.36 12.66
CA GLY A 231 2.02 3.40 11.73
C GLY A 231 1.01 3.68 10.63
N LEU A 232 0.42 2.64 10.05
CA LEU A 232 -0.69 2.77 9.10
C LEU A 232 -1.90 3.46 9.74
N GLY A 233 -2.33 3.00 10.90
CA GLY A 233 -3.46 3.60 11.63
C GLY A 233 -3.26 5.08 11.95
N ILE A 234 -2.05 5.44 12.42
CA ILE A 234 -1.65 6.83 12.71
C ILE A 234 -1.67 7.67 11.43
N GLY A 235 -1.15 7.15 10.32
CA GLY A 235 -1.20 7.85 9.03
C GLY A 235 -2.65 8.05 8.55
N ILE A 236 -3.48 7.02 8.61
CA ILE A 236 -4.89 7.09 8.19
C ILE A 236 -5.65 8.11 9.04
N ILE A 237 -5.52 8.06 10.38
CA ILE A 237 -6.26 9.01 11.23
C ILE A 237 -5.80 10.45 11.01
N ALA A 238 -4.50 10.68 10.80
CA ALA A 238 -3.97 12.00 10.51
C ALA A 238 -4.53 12.57 9.19
N ILE A 239 -4.51 11.76 8.12
CA ILE A 239 -5.10 12.14 6.83
C ILE A 239 -6.61 12.34 6.97
N TYR A 240 -7.31 11.45 7.68
CA TYR A 240 -8.75 11.53 7.89
C TYR A 240 -9.15 12.86 8.54
N LEU A 241 -8.46 13.26 9.61
CA LEU A 241 -8.71 14.53 10.31
C LEU A 241 -8.37 15.74 9.43
N CYS A 242 -7.29 15.63 8.66
CA CYS A 242 -6.85 16.68 7.74
C CYS A 242 -7.86 16.91 6.61
N ILE A 243 -8.35 15.84 5.99
CA ILE A 243 -9.38 15.92 4.94
C ILE A 243 -10.69 16.39 5.53
N LEU A 244 -11.10 15.88 6.70
CA LEU A 244 -12.36 16.28 7.32
C LEU A 244 -12.41 17.79 7.60
N THR A 245 -11.33 18.38 8.10
CA THR A 245 -11.25 19.85 8.32
C THR A 245 -11.28 20.68 7.03
N ASN A 246 -10.98 20.09 5.88
CA ASN A 246 -10.92 20.78 4.58
C ASN A 246 -11.93 20.25 3.55
N ILE A 247 -12.89 19.42 3.98
CA ILE A 247 -13.64 18.57 3.04
C ILE A 247 -14.42 19.37 2.01
N ILE A 248 -14.92 20.55 2.40
CA ILE A 248 -15.66 21.45 1.51
C ILE A 248 -14.83 21.82 0.28
N GLN A 249 -13.52 22.03 0.43
CA GLN A 249 -12.65 22.44 -0.68
C GLN A 249 -12.02 21.25 -1.42
N VAL A 250 -11.81 20.12 -0.76
CA VAL A 250 -10.98 19.03 -1.31
C VAL A 250 -11.75 17.80 -1.77
N GLN A 251 -13.06 17.70 -1.47
CA GLN A 251 -13.88 16.53 -1.77
C GLN A 251 -13.91 16.10 -3.26
N THR A 252 -13.66 17.02 -4.19
CA THR A 252 -13.67 16.74 -5.65
C THR A 252 -12.28 16.57 -6.25
N LEU A 253 -11.21 16.73 -5.46
CA LEU A 253 -9.84 16.76 -5.98
C LEU A 253 -9.23 15.37 -5.98
N GLU A 254 -8.49 14.99 -7.02
CA GLU A 254 -7.79 13.70 -7.06
C GLU A 254 -6.63 13.60 -6.06
N VAL A 255 -6.07 14.74 -5.61
CA VAL A 255 -4.97 14.76 -4.63
C VAL A 255 -5.25 15.74 -3.48
N PRO A 256 -6.21 15.42 -2.59
CA PRO A 256 -6.61 16.31 -1.48
C PRO A 256 -5.45 16.81 -0.62
N MET A 257 -4.50 15.94 -0.27
CA MET A 257 -3.40 16.28 0.64
C MET A 257 -2.42 17.29 0.03
N ILE A 258 -2.18 17.28 -1.29
CA ILE A 258 -1.35 18.31 -1.96
C ILE A 258 -2.05 19.67 -1.88
N GLU A 259 -3.37 19.71 -2.08
CA GLU A 259 -4.12 20.96 -1.98
C GLU A 259 -4.04 21.53 -0.56
N ILE A 260 -4.22 20.70 0.46
CA ILE A 260 -4.10 21.14 1.86
C ILE A 260 -2.68 21.61 2.17
N ALA A 261 -1.66 20.89 1.70
CA ALA A 261 -0.26 21.30 1.82
C ALA A 261 -0.01 22.67 1.19
N SER A 262 -0.68 22.97 0.07
CA SER A 262 -0.54 24.26 -0.64
C SER A 262 -1.09 25.45 0.14
N LYS A 263 -2.12 25.24 0.97
CA LYS A 263 -2.67 26.26 1.86
C LYS A 263 -1.72 26.63 3.00
N ILE A 264 -0.80 25.73 3.37
CA ILE A 264 0.21 25.99 4.40
C ILE A 264 1.33 26.85 3.82
N SER A 265 1.96 26.40 2.72
CA SER A 265 2.90 27.19 1.92
C SER A 265 3.25 26.46 0.61
N SER A 266 3.74 27.21 -0.38
CA SER A 266 4.27 26.63 -1.62
C SER A 266 5.44 25.65 -1.38
N ILE A 267 6.26 25.88 -0.34
CA ILE A 267 7.38 25.00 0.00
C ILE A 267 6.84 23.65 0.52
N VAL A 268 5.86 23.68 1.43
CA VAL A 268 5.25 22.47 1.98
C VAL A 268 4.55 21.67 0.88
N LYS A 269 3.89 22.33 -0.08
CA LYS A 269 3.34 21.68 -1.29
C LYS A 269 4.41 20.90 -2.05
N ILE A 270 5.52 21.54 -2.38
CA ILE A 270 6.60 20.91 -3.17
C ILE A 270 7.23 19.74 -2.40
N LEU A 271 7.53 19.92 -1.11
CA LEU A 271 8.08 18.86 -0.28
C LEU A 271 7.13 17.66 -0.19
N PHE A 272 5.83 17.91 -0.03
CA PHE A 272 4.84 16.83 0.01
C PHE A 272 4.67 16.14 -1.35
N ALA A 273 4.72 16.88 -2.46
CA ALA A 273 4.72 16.30 -3.80
C ALA A 273 5.92 15.37 -4.03
N LEU A 274 7.11 15.71 -3.52
CA LEU A 274 8.29 14.84 -3.56
C LEU A 274 8.10 13.57 -2.72
N VAL A 275 7.51 13.69 -1.52
CA VAL A 275 7.18 12.53 -0.68
C VAL A 275 6.15 11.63 -1.37
N MET A 276 5.11 12.21 -1.98
CA MET A 276 4.14 11.46 -2.77
C MET A 276 4.78 10.74 -3.95
N PHE A 277 5.68 11.38 -4.69
CA PHE A 277 6.43 10.73 -5.77
C PHE A 277 7.26 9.55 -5.23
N ALA A 278 7.89 9.71 -4.06
CA ALA A 278 8.64 8.64 -3.41
C ALA A 278 7.74 7.47 -2.96
N GLU A 279 6.50 7.73 -2.52
CA GLU A 279 5.52 6.68 -2.18
C GLU A 279 4.94 5.97 -3.41
N VAL A 280 4.76 6.68 -4.52
CA VAL A 280 4.44 6.05 -5.80
C VAL A 280 5.56 5.09 -6.20
N TYR A 281 6.81 5.50 -5.98
CA TYR A 281 7.99 4.67 -6.22
C TYR A 281 8.06 3.42 -5.34
N THR A 282 7.85 3.52 -4.02
CA THR A 282 7.89 2.36 -3.12
C THR A 282 6.82 1.32 -3.50
N THR A 283 5.63 1.79 -3.87
CA THR A 283 4.55 0.93 -4.37
C THR A 283 4.90 0.26 -5.69
N ALA A 284 5.48 1.01 -6.64
CA ALA A 284 5.96 0.45 -7.91
C ALA A 284 7.02 -0.65 -7.67
N VAL A 285 7.97 -0.39 -6.76
CA VAL A 285 8.99 -1.37 -6.35
C VAL A 285 8.37 -2.61 -5.72
N GLY A 286 7.42 -2.44 -4.78
CA GLY A 286 6.71 -3.56 -4.16
C GLY A 286 5.96 -4.42 -5.17
N ASN A 287 5.24 -3.78 -6.09
CA ASN A 287 4.47 -4.45 -7.14
C ASN A 287 5.34 -5.21 -8.13
N LEU A 288 6.39 -4.57 -8.67
CA LEU A 288 7.33 -5.22 -9.59
C LEU A 288 8.05 -6.39 -8.92
N TYR A 289 8.50 -6.19 -7.68
CA TYR A 289 9.16 -7.25 -6.92
C TYR A 289 8.22 -8.44 -6.69
N ALA A 290 7.02 -8.21 -6.16
CA ALA A 290 6.05 -9.26 -5.89
C ALA A 290 5.64 -10.03 -7.16
N PHE A 291 5.43 -9.32 -8.27
CA PHE A 291 5.13 -9.94 -9.56
C PHE A 291 6.31 -10.79 -10.04
N SER A 292 7.54 -10.29 -9.96
CA SER A 292 8.73 -11.01 -10.38
C SER A 292 8.98 -12.31 -9.58
N GLN A 293 8.63 -12.34 -8.29
CA GLN A 293 8.73 -13.57 -7.49
C GLN A 293 7.62 -14.57 -7.81
N ARG A 294 6.47 -14.09 -8.30
CA ARG A 294 5.36 -14.95 -8.72
C ARG A 294 5.64 -15.65 -10.05
N VAL A 295 6.29 -14.96 -10.98
CA VAL A 295 6.53 -15.47 -12.33
C VAL A 295 7.62 -16.55 -12.30
N SER A 296 7.23 -17.77 -12.68
CA SER A 296 8.16 -18.90 -12.82
C SER A 296 8.42 -19.17 -14.30
N LEU A 297 9.27 -18.34 -14.91
CA LEU A 297 9.78 -18.54 -16.28
C LEU A 297 11.19 -19.11 -16.24
N LYS A 298 11.56 -19.92 -17.24
CA LYS A 298 12.93 -20.41 -17.45
C LYS A 298 13.83 -19.31 -18.03
N LEU A 299 13.83 -18.13 -17.42
CA LEU A 299 14.62 -16.96 -17.82
C LEU A 299 15.41 -16.44 -16.61
N PRO A 300 16.53 -15.72 -16.82
CA PRO A 300 17.21 -15.02 -15.73
C PRO A 300 16.23 -14.06 -15.02
N LYS A 301 16.28 -14.01 -13.68
CA LYS A 301 15.37 -13.14 -12.91
C LYS A 301 15.42 -11.67 -13.38
N THR A 302 16.60 -11.17 -13.74
CA THR A 302 16.79 -9.82 -14.28
C THR A 302 16.06 -9.58 -15.60
N ALA A 303 16.00 -10.59 -16.49
CA ALA A 303 15.26 -10.51 -17.74
C ALA A 303 13.74 -10.47 -17.50
N VAL A 304 13.24 -11.25 -16.51
CA VAL A 304 11.83 -11.21 -16.11
C VAL A 304 11.48 -9.83 -15.54
N ILE A 305 12.29 -9.31 -14.62
CA ILE A 305 12.06 -7.99 -14.02
C ILE A 305 12.07 -6.90 -15.11
N GLY A 306 13.06 -6.92 -16.01
CA GLY A 306 13.17 -5.98 -17.12
C GLY A 306 11.98 -6.05 -18.08
N GLY A 307 11.55 -7.26 -18.45
CA GLY A 307 10.38 -7.45 -19.31
C GLY A 307 9.09 -6.92 -18.68
N VAL A 308 8.85 -7.22 -17.39
CA VAL A 308 7.66 -6.74 -16.67
C VAL A 308 7.67 -5.22 -16.56
N ALA A 309 8.80 -4.62 -16.19
CA ALA A 309 8.94 -3.15 -16.12
C ALA A 309 8.70 -2.50 -17.49
N PHE A 310 9.22 -3.08 -18.57
CA PHE A 310 9.01 -2.60 -19.93
C PHE A 310 7.54 -2.66 -20.36
N PHE A 311 6.88 -3.82 -20.20
CA PHE A 311 5.46 -3.94 -20.55
C PHE A 311 4.55 -3.08 -19.66
N ALA A 312 4.88 -2.92 -18.39
CA ALA A 312 4.16 -2.02 -17.50
C ALA A 312 4.34 -0.55 -17.90
N PHE A 313 5.54 -0.16 -18.36
CA PHE A 313 5.79 1.17 -18.92
C PHE A 313 4.97 1.42 -20.19
N LEU A 314 4.85 0.43 -21.09
CA LEU A 314 3.98 0.54 -22.27
C LEU A 314 2.51 0.66 -21.86
N ALA A 315 2.05 -0.16 -20.92
CA ALA A 315 0.69 -0.11 -20.41
C ALA A 315 0.39 1.24 -19.72
N ALA A 316 1.36 1.81 -19.00
CA ALA A 316 1.24 3.11 -18.33
C ALA A 316 0.91 4.26 -19.28
N GLN A 317 1.23 4.15 -20.59
CA GLN A 317 0.89 5.16 -21.59
C GLN A 317 -0.63 5.28 -21.84
N LEU A 318 -1.43 4.32 -21.38
CA LEU A 318 -2.90 4.41 -21.38
C LEU A 318 -3.43 5.47 -20.39
N GLY A 319 -2.58 6.01 -19.52
CA GLY A 319 -2.91 7.09 -18.59
C GLY A 319 -3.41 6.60 -17.23
N PHE A 320 -3.09 7.38 -16.19
CA PHE A 320 -3.37 7.04 -14.79
C PHE A 320 -4.88 6.91 -14.51
N SER A 321 -5.68 7.87 -14.95
CA SER A 321 -7.14 7.86 -14.72
C SER A 321 -7.83 6.62 -15.32
N ASN A 322 -7.41 6.19 -16.51
CA ASN A 322 -7.91 4.95 -17.13
C ASN A 322 -7.51 3.71 -16.33
N MET A 323 -6.26 3.64 -15.86
CA MET A 323 -5.81 2.53 -15.02
C MET A 323 -6.63 2.42 -13.74
N VAL A 324 -6.86 3.54 -13.03
CA VAL A 324 -7.65 3.54 -11.79
C VAL A 324 -9.09 3.07 -12.06
N LYS A 325 -9.73 3.61 -13.10
CA LYS A 325 -11.12 3.31 -13.45
C LYS A 325 -11.39 1.82 -13.69
N TYR A 326 -10.49 1.13 -14.40
CA TYR A 326 -10.70 -0.27 -14.78
C TYR A 326 -10.05 -1.28 -13.83
N LEU A 327 -8.97 -0.90 -13.15
CA LEU A 327 -8.20 -1.83 -12.33
C LEU A 327 -8.76 -1.98 -10.91
N TYR A 328 -9.19 -0.88 -10.28
CA TYR A 328 -9.52 -0.87 -8.84
C TYR A 328 -10.83 -1.61 -8.48
N PRO A 329 -11.91 -1.60 -9.30
CA PRO A 329 -13.15 -2.33 -8.98
C PRO A 329 -12.99 -3.85 -8.86
N ALA A 330 -12.02 -4.46 -9.55
CA ALA A 330 -11.83 -5.92 -9.56
C ALA A 330 -11.15 -6.48 -8.29
N VAL A 331 -10.50 -5.62 -7.50
CA VAL A 331 -9.52 -6.01 -6.47
C VAL A 331 -10.18 -6.24 -5.12
N GLY A 332 -11.21 -5.45 -4.80
CA GLY A 332 -11.93 -5.54 -3.53
C GLY A 332 -12.52 -6.94 -3.30
N TYR A 333 -13.09 -7.56 -4.34
CA TYR A 333 -13.68 -8.90 -4.24
C TYR A 333 -12.65 -10.00 -4.02
N GLY A 334 -11.52 -9.96 -4.74
CA GLY A 334 -10.44 -10.93 -4.56
C GLY A 334 -9.80 -10.81 -3.18
N GLY A 335 -9.72 -9.60 -2.65
CA GLY A 335 -9.18 -9.38 -1.32
C GLY A 335 -10.05 -9.99 -0.22
N MET A 336 -11.37 -9.80 -0.30
CA MET A 336 -12.29 -10.31 0.74
C MET A 336 -12.23 -11.83 0.84
N LEU A 337 -12.14 -12.52 -0.31
CA LEU A 337 -11.99 -13.97 -0.36
C LEU A 337 -10.72 -14.43 0.36
N PHE A 338 -9.59 -13.77 0.10
CA PHE A 338 -8.33 -14.07 0.78
C PHE A 338 -8.40 -13.87 2.30
N PHE A 339 -9.05 -12.78 2.73
CA PHE A 339 -9.23 -12.42 4.13
C PHE A 339 -9.98 -13.51 4.90
N LEU A 340 -11.06 -14.03 4.34
CA LEU A 340 -11.84 -15.13 4.92
C LEU A 340 -10.97 -16.39 5.10
N GLY A 341 -10.12 -16.71 4.12
CA GLY A 341 -9.19 -17.83 4.22
C GLY A 341 -8.15 -17.69 5.34
N ILE A 342 -7.61 -16.48 5.56
CA ILE A 342 -6.70 -16.25 6.70
C ILE A 342 -7.44 -16.44 8.02
N ILE A 343 -8.62 -15.84 8.18
CA ILE A 343 -9.40 -15.93 9.42
C ILE A 343 -9.72 -17.39 9.73
N TYR A 344 -10.12 -18.17 8.71
CA TYR A 344 -10.35 -19.60 8.85
C TYR A 344 -9.10 -20.34 9.34
N VAL A 345 -7.95 -20.11 8.72
CA VAL A 345 -6.68 -20.75 9.13
C VAL A 345 -6.27 -20.35 10.54
N PHE A 346 -6.47 -19.09 10.93
CA PHE A 346 -6.16 -18.59 12.26
C PHE A 346 -7.00 -19.30 13.35
N ILE A 347 -8.27 -19.60 13.06
CA ILE A 347 -9.18 -20.30 13.96
C ILE A 347 -8.91 -21.81 13.95
N ALA A 348 -8.83 -22.42 12.77
CA ALA A 348 -8.85 -23.87 12.59
C ALA A 348 -7.46 -24.55 12.58
N LYS A 349 -6.39 -23.82 12.20
CA LYS A 349 -5.04 -24.38 12.00
C LYS A 349 -3.99 -23.57 12.74
N ARG A 350 -3.90 -23.73 14.07
CA ARG A 350 -2.96 -22.96 14.90
C ARG A 350 -1.49 -23.41 14.82
N ASP A 351 -1.18 -24.50 14.12
CA ASP A 351 0.17 -25.07 14.11
C ASP A 351 1.22 -24.17 13.44
N PHE A 352 0.85 -23.32 12.49
CA PHE A 352 1.81 -22.36 11.90
C PHE A 352 2.25 -21.28 12.90
N MET A 353 1.51 -21.10 13.99
CA MET A 353 1.84 -20.18 15.08
C MET A 353 2.83 -20.79 16.08
N LYS A 354 3.08 -22.11 16.04
CA LYS A 354 4.05 -22.85 16.87
C LYS A 354 5.49 -22.75 16.38
#